data_AF-A0AAD9NWM3-F1
#
_entry.id   AF-A0AAD9NWM3-F1
#
_cell.length_a   1.000
_cell.length_b   1.000
_cell.length_c   1.000
_cell.angle_alpha   90.00
_cell.angle_beta   90.00
_cell.angle_gamma   90.00
#
_symmetry.space_group_name_H-M   'P 1'
#
loop_
_entity.id
_entity.type
_entity.pdbx_description
1 polymer ?
#
loop_
_entity_poly.entity_id
_entity_poly.type
_entity_poly.pdbx_seq_one_letter_code
_entity_poly.pdbx_strand_id
1 'polypeptide(L)'
;MEWKMATVVKNKPPVSIEKDIRPISLTPIAAKVFESIIMKWVDETIEGEIDDKQIGGISGTSTTDVLVELVHMWYKTTDKLNSYVRVVMLDFSKAFDLINHHLLLDKLQSYGLPAHILRWMATFLLDRVQRVKIGNEYYHSGHPNVGVPQGTLS
;
A
#
# COMPACT_ATOMS: atom_id res chain seq x y z
N MET A 1 10.55 16.01 14.99
CA MET A 1 11.11 14.65 14.80
C MET A 1 10.16 13.53 15.24
N GLU A 2 9.03 13.80 15.91
CA GLU A 2 8.12 12.74 16.40
C GLU A 2 7.20 12.11 15.33
N TRP A 3 6.86 12.82 14.24
CA TRP A 3 5.88 12.33 13.25
C TRP A 3 6.35 11.14 12.39
N LYS A 4 7.67 10.91 12.31
CA LYS A 4 8.27 9.76 11.60
C LYS A 4 8.43 8.51 12.46
N MET A 5 8.06 8.59 13.74
CA MET A 5 8.14 7.44 14.66
C MET A 5 6.80 6.72 14.73
N ALA A 6 6.75 5.48 14.26
CA ALA A 6 5.60 4.60 14.38
C ALA A 6 5.70 3.75 15.65
N THR A 7 4.64 3.69 16.45
CA THR A 7 4.56 2.80 17.62
C THR A 7 3.53 1.71 17.36
N VAL A 8 3.96 0.45 17.30
CA VAL A 8 3.07 -0.71 17.15
C VAL A 8 2.79 -1.31 18.52
N VAL A 9 1.53 -1.29 18.95
CA VAL A 9 1.11 -1.82 20.25
C VAL A 9 0.80 -3.32 20.13
N LYS A 10 1.34 -4.13 21.05
CA LYS A 10 1.08 -5.56 21.13
C LYS A 10 0.74 -6.02 22.54
N ASN A 11 -0.16 -7.00 22.62
CA ASN A 11 -0.57 -7.64 23.88
C ASN A 11 0.37 -8.78 24.31
N LYS A 12 1.14 -9.35 23.38
CA LYS A 12 2.13 -10.41 23.62
C LYS A 12 3.43 -10.10 22.87
N PRO A 13 4.60 -10.49 23.39
CA PRO A 13 5.84 -10.36 22.66
C PRO A 13 5.78 -11.13 21.34
N PRO A 14 6.23 -10.52 20.22
CA PRO A 14 6.32 -11.22 18.94
C PRO A 14 7.28 -12.41 19.05
N VAL A 15 6.93 -13.53 18.42
CA VAL A 15 7.82 -14.69 18.26
C VAL A 15 8.90 -14.35 17.23
N SER A 16 8.55 -13.56 16.21
CA SER A 16 9.49 -12.93 15.28
C SER A 16 9.00 -11.54 14.91
N ILE A 17 9.87 -10.54 15.10
CA ILE A 17 9.57 -9.12 14.81
C ILE A 17 9.18 -8.95 13.34
N GLU A 18 9.92 -9.57 12.43
CA GLU A 18 9.68 -9.47 10.99
C GLU A 18 8.38 -10.13 10.55
N LYS A 19 7.96 -11.23 11.20
CA LYS A 19 6.77 -12.00 10.80
C LYS A 19 5.49 -11.50 11.46
N ASP A 20 5.58 -11.04 12.70
CA ASP A 20 4.39 -10.81 13.51
C ASP A 20 3.96 -9.34 13.52
N ILE A 21 4.81 -8.41 13.07
CA ILE A 21 4.54 -6.97 13.20
C ILE A 21 4.15 -6.41 11.84
N ARG A 22 2.87 -6.02 11.71
CA ARG A 22 2.47 -5.09 10.65
C ARG A 22 2.77 -3.67 11.11
N PRO A 23 3.52 -2.86 10.34
CA PRO A 23 3.80 -1.46 10.65
C PRO A 23 2.55 -0.60 10.42
N ILE A 24 1.58 -0.69 11.33
CA ILE A 24 0.46 0.24 11.38
C ILE A 24 0.98 1.52 12.02
N SER A 25 1.04 2.61 11.24
CA SER A 25 1.44 3.91 11.75
C SER A 25 0.28 4.88 11.58
N LEU A 26 -0.27 5.34 12.70
CA LEU A 26 -1.21 6.44 12.68
C LEU A 26 -0.43 7.72 12.36
N THR A 27 -0.62 8.24 11.14
CA THR A 27 -0.05 9.54 10.77
C THR A 27 -0.79 10.66 11.51
N PRO A 28 -0.09 11.73 11.94
CA PRO A 28 -0.75 12.88 12.57
C PRO A 28 -1.81 13.50 11.64
N ILE A 29 -2.83 14.13 12.20
CA ILE A 29 -3.94 14.74 11.43
C ILE A 29 -3.41 15.71 10.36
N ALA A 30 -2.41 16.52 10.70
CA ALA A 30 -1.77 17.41 9.73
C ALA A 30 -1.17 16.65 8.53
N ALA A 31 -0.48 15.53 8.78
CA ALA A 31 0.05 14.70 7.71
C ALA A 31 -1.06 14.11 6.84
N LYS A 32 -2.19 13.67 7.43
CA LYS A 32 -3.36 13.19 6.67
C LYS A 32 -3.96 14.24 5.75
N VAL A 33 -4.02 15.50 6.19
CA VAL A 33 -4.48 16.63 5.34
C VAL A 33 -3.51 16.86 4.17
N PHE A 34 -2.20 16.79 4.42
CA PHE A 34 -1.24 16.88 3.33
C PHE A 34 -1.33 15.67 2.39
N GLU A 35 -1.43 14.46 2.92
CA GLU A 35 -1.67 13.23 2.15
C GLU A 35 -2.89 13.41 1.24
N SER A 36 -4.03 13.90 1.75
CA SER A 36 -5.24 14.07 0.93
C SER A 36 -5.06 15.06 -0.21
N ILE A 37 -4.30 16.14 0.00
CA ILE A 37 -3.99 17.09 -1.06
C ILE A 37 -3.10 16.41 -2.09
N ILE A 38 -1.99 15.79 -1.66
CA ILE A 38 -1.00 15.18 -2.54
C ILE A 38 -1.63 14.04 -3.35
N MET A 39 -2.42 13.17 -2.73
CA MET A 39 -3.06 12.02 -3.40
C MET A 39 -3.91 12.46 -4.60
N LYS A 40 -4.63 13.59 -4.51
CA LYS A 40 -5.37 14.12 -5.64
C LYS A 40 -4.47 14.39 -6.86
N TRP A 41 -3.29 14.99 -6.65
CA TRP A 41 -2.33 15.24 -7.73
C TRP A 41 -1.75 13.94 -8.27
N VAL A 42 -1.50 12.96 -7.40
CA VAL A 42 -1.02 11.64 -7.80
C VAL A 42 -2.02 10.97 -8.70
N ASP A 43 -3.29 10.89 -8.27
CA ASP A 43 -4.38 10.26 -9.01
C ASP A 43 -4.55 10.89 -10.39
N GLU A 44 -4.56 12.22 -10.48
CA GLU A 44 -4.63 12.96 -11.75
C GLU A 44 -3.41 12.70 -12.65
N THR A 45 -2.22 12.48 -12.08
CA THR A 45 -0.99 12.26 -12.86
C THR A 45 -0.88 10.83 -13.38
N ILE A 46 -1.36 9.85 -12.61
CA ILE A 46 -1.31 8.44 -13.00
C ILE A 46 -2.56 7.98 -13.75
N GLU A 47 -3.55 8.88 -13.92
CA GLU A 47 -4.74 8.63 -14.71
C GLU A 47 -4.35 8.27 -16.15
N GLY A 48 -4.75 7.07 -16.61
CA GLY A 48 -4.39 6.53 -17.92
C GLY A 48 -3.10 5.71 -17.96
N GLU A 49 -2.29 5.70 -16.90
CA GLU A 49 -1.10 4.84 -16.76
C GLU A 49 -1.42 3.51 -16.04
N ILE A 50 -2.58 3.44 -15.38
CA ILE A 50 -3.07 2.24 -14.70
C ILE A 50 -3.79 1.34 -15.71
N ASP A 51 -3.59 0.03 -15.59
CA ASP A 51 -4.31 -0.97 -16.40
C ASP A 51 -5.83 -0.86 -16.17
N ASP A 52 -6.61 -0.83 -17.24
CA ASP A 52 -8.08 -0.73 -17.20
C ASP A 52 -8.75 -1.88 -16.40
N LYS A 53 -8.04 -2.98 -16.16
CA LYS A 53 -8.50 -4.13 -15.35
C LYS A 53 -8.15 -3.99 -13.87
N GLN A 54 -7.41 -2.96 -13.47
CA GLN A 54 -7.13 -2.66 -12.08
C GLN A 54 -8.41 -2.12 -11.42
N ILE A 55 -8.96 -2.88 -10.48
CA ILE A 55 -10.15 -2.49 -9.72
C ILE A 55 -9.78 -2.18 -8.26
N GLY A 56 -8.72 -2.78 -7.73
CA GLY A 56 -8.28 -2.48 -6.36
C GLY A 56 -7.71 -1.08 -6.24
N GLY A 57 -8.25 -0.25 -5.33
CA GLY A 57 -7.72 1.08 -5.05
C GLY A 57 -8.07 2.15 -6.10
N ILE A 58 -9.03 1.88 -6.99
CA ILE A 58 -9.52 2.85 -7.97
C ILE A 58 -10.87 3.41 -7.53
N SER A 59 -10.99 4.74 -7.54
CA SER A 59 -12.23 5.43 -7.17
C SER A 59 -13.41 5.00 -8.04
N GLY A 60 -14.58 4.80 -7.44
CA GLY A 60 -15.79 4.41 -8.15
C GLY A 60 -15.88 2.92 -8.53
N THR A 61 -14.94 2.09 -8.08
CA THR A 61 -14.95 0.65 -8.32
C THR A 61 -15.05 -0.15 -7.02
N SER A 62 -15.47 -1.42 -7.12
CA SER A 62 -15.68 -2.30 -5.98
C SER A 62 -15.26 -3.74 -6.26
N THR A 63 -15.08 -4.52 -5.19
CA THR A 63 -14.84 -5.96 -5.31
C THR A 63 -16.00 -6.71 -5.99
N THR A 64 -17.20 -6.13 -5.98
CA THR A 64 -18.37 -6.69 -6.67
C THR A 64 -18.20 -6.59 -8.19
N ASP A 65 -17.62 -5.51 -8.69
CA ASP A 65 -17.37 -5.32 -10.13
C ASP A 65 -16.41 -6.40 -10.64
N VAL A 66 -15.34 -6.68 -9.89
CA VAL A 66 -14.41 -7.79 -10.17
C VAL A 66 -15.16 -9.12 -10.27
N LEU A 67 -16.04 -9.40 -9.30
CA LEU A 67 -16.75 -10.67 -9.23
C LEU A 67 -17.71 -10.82 -10.42
N VAL A 68 -18.45 -9.76 -10.76
CA VAL A 68 -19.36 -9.74 -11.91
C VAL A 68 -18.59 -9.97 -13.21
N GLU A 69 -17.46 -9.30 -13.41
CA GLU A 69 -16.65 -9.45 -14.61
C GLU A 69 -16.04 -10.87 -14.73
N LEU A 70 -15.50 -11.42 -13.64
CA LEU A 70 -14.98 -12.79 -13.61
C LEU A 70 -16.08 -13.80 -13.96
N VAL A 71 -17.24 -13.70 -13.31
CA VAL A 71 -18.36 -14.61 -13.55
C VAL A 71 -18.87 -14.50 -15.00
N HIS A 72 -19.00 -13.28 -15.53
CA HIS A 72 -19.36 -13.07 -16.93
C HIS A 72 -18.36 -13.71 -17.89
N MET A 73 -17.06 -13.50 -17.66
CA MET A 73 -15.98 -14.07 -18.46
C MET A 73 -15.99 -15.60 -18.41
N TRP A 74 -16.26 -16.19 -17.23
CA TRP A 74 -16.34 -17.63 -17.07
C TRP A 74 -17.50 -18.21 -17.86
N TYR A 75 -18.72 -17.68 -17.68
CA TYR A 75 -19.90 -18.15 -18.41
C TYR A 75 -19.73 -18.03 -19.92
N LYS A 76 -19.26 -16.88 -20.39
CA LYS A 76 -19.01 -16.63 -21.83
C LYS A 76 -17.98 -17.59 -22.41
N THR A 77 -16.99 -17.99 -21.63
CA THR A 77 -15.96 -18.95 -22.08
C THR A 77 -16.54 -20.36 -22.14
N THR A 78 -17.27 -20.79 -21.10
CA THR A 78 -17.83 -22.14 -20.98
C THR A 78 -19.01 -22.43 -21.91
N ASP A 79 -19.61 -21.41 -22.51
CA ASP A 79 -20.70 -21.54 -23.49
C ASP A 79 -20.23 -22.14 -24.83
N LYS A 80 -18.92 -22.29 -25.04
CA LYS A 80 -18.33 -22.90 -26.23
C LYS A 80 -18.16 -24.41 -26.05
N LEU A 81 -18.39 -25.18 -27.12
CA LEU A 81 -18.18 -26.63 -27.09
C LEU A 81 -16.73 -26.97 -26.72
N ASN A 82 -16.53 -27.95 -25.83
CA ASN A 82 -15.21 -28.40 -25.35
C ASN A 82 -14.33 -27.29 -24.75
N SER A 83 -14.94 -26.28 -24.12
CA SER A 83 -14.22 -25.22 -23.42
C SER A 83 -14.18 -25.44 -21.91
N TYR A 84 -13.19 -24.84 -21.25
CA TYR A 84 -13.08 -24.81 -19.79
C TYR A 84 -12.32 -23.55 -19.37
N VAL A 85 -12.50 -23.15 -18.12
CA VAL A 85 -11.79 -22.02 -17.51
C VAL A 85 -10.79 -22.55 -16.50
N ARG A 86 -9.61 -21.93 -16.45
CA ARG A 86 -8.63 -22.13 -15.38
C ARG A 86 -8.33 -20.79 -14.74
N VAL A 87 -8.30 -20.75 -13.41
CA VAL A 87 -8.06 -19.54 -12.64
C VAL A 87 -6.77 -19.74 -11.86
N VAL A 88 -5.86 -18.77 -11.97
CA VAL A 88 -4.66 -18.67 -11.15
C VAL A 88 -4.82 -17.45 -10.28
N MET A 89 -4.88 -17.66 -8.96
CA MET A 89 -4.93 -16.58 -7.98
C MET A 89 -3.54 -16.40 -7.40
N LEU A 90 -3.04 -15.16 -7.42
CA LEU A 90 -1.76 -14.77 -6.87
C LEU A 90 -2.00 -13.81 -5.71
N ASP A 91 -1.33 -14.06 -4.59
CA ASP A 91 -1.35 -13.15 -3.44
C ASP A 91 0.09 -12.80 -3.06
N PHE A 92 0.37 -11.50 -2.96
CA PHE A 92 1.69 -11.01 -2.62
C PHE A 92 1.87 -11.02 -1.10
N SER A 93 2.81 -11.86 -0.64
CA SER A 93 3.19 -11.87 0.77
C SER A 93 3.70 -10.50 1.22
N LYS A 94 3.04 -9.92 2.23
CA LYS A 94 3.43 -8.63 2.83
C LYS A 94 3.60 -7.50 1.80
N ALA A 95 2.68 -7.42 0.84
CA ALA A 95 2.75 -6.47 -0.27
C ALA A 95 3.13 -5.04 0.13
N PHE A 96 2.53 -4.50 1.19
CA PHE A 96 2.82 -3.15 1.68
C PHE A 96 4.09 -3.04 2.52
N ASP A 97 4.56 -4.12 3.14
CA ASP A 97 5.74 -4.07 4.02
C ASP A 97 7.05 -4.25 3.24
N LEU A 98 6.98 -4.67 1.97
CA LEU A 98 8.13 -5.00 1.13
C LEU A 98 8.34 -4.04 -0.06
N ILE A 99 7.61 -2.92 -0.10
CA ILE A 99 7.74 -1.91 -1.16
C ILE A 99 9.14 -1.27 -1.08
N ASN A 100 9.93 -1.40 -2.14
CA ASN A 100 11.20 -0.69 -2.24
C ASN A 100 10.95 0.80 -2.54
N HIS A 101 11.44 1.68 -1.67
CA HIS A 101 11.19 3.12 -1.78
C HIS A 101 11.81 3.74 -3.03
N HIS A 102 13.02 3.32 -3.43
CA HIS A 102 13.67 3.83 -4.62
C HIS A 102 12.91 3.44 -5.88
N LEU A 103 12.54 2.16 -6.00
CA LEU A 103 11.76 1.67 -7.13
C LEU A 103 10.39 2.37 -7.23
N LEU A 104 9.74 2.61 -6.09
CA LEU A 104 8.48 3.35 -6.05
C LEU A 104 8.66 4.79 -6.55
N LEU A 105 9.66 5.50 -6.04
CA LEU A 105 9.93 6.89 -6.41
C LEU A 105 10.34 7.02 -7.88
N ASP A 106 11.17 6.11 -8.40
CA ASP A 106 11.57 6.06 -9.81
C ASP A 106 10.36 5.81 -10.72
N LYS A 107 9.45 4.91 -10.32
CA LYS A 107 8.22 4.64 -11.05
C LYS A 107 7.29 5.84 -11.08
N LEU A 108 7.09 6.51 -9.93
CA LEU A 108 6.29 7.73 -9.86
C LEU A 108 6.92 8.88 -10.67
N GLN A 109 8.26 8.97 -10.69
CA GLN A 109 8.96 9.91 -11.55
C GLN A 109 8.72 9.63 -13.03
N SER A 110 8.68 8.35 -13.43
CA SER A 110 8.43 7.95 -14.81
C SER A 110 7.01 8.31 -15.30
N TYR A 111 6.04 8.40 -14.38
CA TYR A 111 4.69 8.90 -14.66
C TYR A 111 4.60 10.44 -14.72
N GLY A 112 5.70 11.16 -14.51
CA GLY A 112 5.73 12.61 -14.66
C GLY A 112 5.36 13.39 -13.41
N LEU A 113 5.37 12.78 -12.21
CA LEU A 113 5.11 13.51 -10.98
C LEU A 113 6.15 14.64 -10.77
N PRO A 114 5.72 15.84 -10.34
CA PRO A 114 6.64 16.94 -10.09
C PRO A 114 7.69 16.60 -9.02
N ALA A 115 8.92 17.08 -9.23
CA ALA A 115 10.05 16.79 -8.33
C ALA A 115 9.81 17.19 -6.86
N HIS A 116 8.99 18.21 -6.59
CA HIS A 116 8.66 18.62 -5.23
C HIS A 116 7.70 17.63 -4.53
N ILE A 117 6.78 17.01 -5.28
CA ILE A 117 5.90 15.94 -4.78
C ILE A 117 6.72 14.70 -4.46
N LEU A 118 7.58 14.29 -5.40
CA LEU A 118 8.49 13.15 -5.20
C LEU A 118 9.41 13.36 -3.98
N ARG A 119 9.94 14.57 -3.77
CA ARG A 119 10.76 14.90 -2.60
C ARG A 119 9.97 14.80 -1.30
N TRP A 120 8.71 15.24 -1.31
CA TRP A 120 7.83 15.11 -0.16
C TRP A 120 7.55 13.63 0.14
N MET A 121 7.22 12.82 -0.87
CA MET A 121 7.01 11.37 -0.71
C MET A 121 8.26 10.65 -0.21
N ALA A 122 9.44 10.99 -0.76
CA ALA A 122 10.71 10.48 -0.27
C ALA A 122 10.91 10.84 1.21
N THR A 123 10.60 12.07 1.61
CA THR A 123 10.65 12.50 3.01
C THR A 123 9.62 11.76 3.87
N PHE A 124 8.45 11.42 3.32
CA PHE A 124 7.40 10.69 4.02
C PHE A 124 7.77 9.22 4.28
N LEU A 125 8.43 8.57 3.32
CA LEU A 125 8.79 7.15 3.33
C LEU A 125 10.14 6.86 3.99
N LEU A 126 11.15 7.69 3.75
CA LEU A 126 12.52 7.47 4.21
C LEU A 126 12.75 7.93 5.66
N ASP A 127 13.76 7.32 6.28
CA ASP A 127 14.24 7.60 7.64
C ASP A 127 13.14 7.50 8.71
N ARG A 128 12.18 6.60 8.49
CA ARG A 128 11.18 6.27 9.51
C ARG A 128 11.81 5.42 10.60
N VAL A 129 11.27 5.54 11.79
CA VAL A 129 11.64 4.71 12.94
C VAL A 129 10.39 3.98 13.39
N GLN A 130 10.50 2.68 13.58
CA GLN A 130 9.43 1.89 14.14
C GLN A 130 9.86 1.35 15.51
N ARG A 131 8.95 1.41 16.48
CA ARG A 131 9.09 0.75 17.77
C ARG A 131 7.88 -0.08 18.15
N VAL A 132 8.10 -1.07 18.99
CA VAL A 132 7.05 -1.95 19.52
C VAL A 132 6.76 -1.56 20.96
N LYS A 133 5.48 -1.48 21.35
CA LYS A 133 5.08 -1.24 22.73
C LYS A 133 4.36 -2.48 23.26
N ILE A 134 4.81 -3.02 24.39
CA ILE A 134 4.16 -4.14 25.10
C ILE A 134 3.94 -3.69 26.55
N GLY A 135 2.66 -3.62 26.96
CA GLY A 135 2.31 -2.99 28.24
C GLY A 135 2.76 -1.53 28.28
N ASN A 136 3.58 -1.16 29.28
CA ASN A 136 4.16 0.19 29.41
C ASN A 136 5.60 0.31 28.90
N GLU A 137 6.17 -0.77 28.37
CA GLU A 137 7.56 -0.80 27.92
C GLU A 137 7.67 -0.71 26.40
N TYR A 138 8.74 -0.09 25.93
CA TYR A 138 9.09 0.03 24.52
C TYR A 138 10.21 -0.93 24.18
N TYR A 139 10.02 -1.69 23.11
CA TYR A 139 10.92 -2.70 22.61
C TYR A 139 11.25 -2.43 21.15
N HIS A 140 12.48 -2.76 20.75
CA HIS A 140 12.98 -2.77 19.37
C HIS A 140 12.73 -1.49 18.56
N SER A 141 13.76 -0.67 18.38
CA SER A 141 13.76 0.43 17.40
C SER A 141 14.43 0.00 16.11
N GLY A 142 13.65 -0.14 15.03
CA GLY A 142 14.13 -0.49 13.70
C GLY A 142 13.92 0.66 12.72
N HIS A 143 14.79 0.75 11.71
CA HIS A 143 14.59 1.60 10.54
C HIS A 143 14.07 0.73 9.40
N PRO A 144 12.77 0.77 9.07
CA PRO A 144 12.26 0.07 7.91
C PRO A 144 12.84 0.69 6.64
N ASN A 145 13.69 -0.07 5.95
CA ASN A 145 14.28 0.31 4.65
C ASN A 145 13.36 0.01 3.47
N VAL A 146 12.23 -0.66 3.72
CA VAL A 146 11.19 -1.03 2.76
C VAL A 146 9.82 -0.91 3.41
N GLY A 147 8.80 -0.86 2.57
CA GLY A 147 7.40 -0.85 2.97
C GLY A 147 6.83 0.56 3.14
N VAL A 148 5.50 0.65 3.12
CA VAL A 148 4.76 1.89 3.32
C VAL A 148 4.01 1.83 4.66
N PRO A 149 3.78 2.98 5.32
CA PRO A 149 3.03 2.97 6.56
C PRO A 149 1.58 2.53 6.33
N GLN A 150 1.12 1.51 7.05
CA GLN A 150 -0.27 1.05 6.94
C GLN A 150 -1.18 1.91 7.84
N GLY A 151 -2.34 2.34 7.34
CA GLY A 151 -3.29 3.21 8.06
C GLY A 151 -3.19 4.70 7.75
N THR A 152 -2.51 5.04 6.64
CA THR A 152 -2.53 6.35 5.97
C THR A 152 -3.86 6.56 5.22
N LEU A 153 -4.07 7.72 4.61
CA LEU A 153 -5.23 7.86 3.70
C LEU A 153 -5.12 6.82 2.57
N SER A 154 -6.24 6.16 2.27
CA SER A 154 -6.46 5.31 1.10
C SER A 154 -7.44 6.00 0.17
#